data_AF-A0AAJ2QAR3-F1
#
_entry.id   AF-A0AAJ2QAR3-F1
#
_cell.length_a   1.000
_cell.length_b   1.000
_cell.length_c   1.000
_cell.angle_alpha   90.00
_cell.angle_beta   90.00
_cell.angle_gamma   90.00
#
_symmetry.space_group_name_H-M   'P 1'
#
loop_
_entity.id
_entity.type
_entity.pdbx_description
1 polymer ?
#
loop_
_entity_poly.entity_id
_entity_poly.type
_entity_poly.pdbx_seq_one_letter_code
_entity_poly.pdbx_strand_id
1 'polypeptide(L)' 'MADSNNPQPLPQRWAIILLAGVLAGALVQSLAGPLPGLGAAGATVLALHQLMA' A
#
# COMPACT_ATOMS: atom_id res chain seq x y z
N MET A 1 33.83 -4.56 -8.09
CA MET A 1 33.08 -3.48 -7.41
C MET A 1 31.64 -3.63 -7.86
N ALA A 2 30.86 -4.44 -7.14
CA ALA A 2 29.51 -4.83 -7.56
C ALA A 2 28.46 -3.86 -6.98
N ASP A 3 27.79 -3.16 -7.88
CA ASP A 3 26.34 -2.90 -7.87
C ASP A 3 25.71 -2.18 -6.67
N SER A 4 26.14 -0.95 -6.39
CA SER A 4 25.38 0.00 -5.54
C SER A 4 24.04 0.46 -6.16
N ASN A 5 23.73 0.04 -7.39
CA ASN A 5 22.55 0.45 -8.17
C ASN A 5 21.45 -0.62 -8.22
N ASN A 6 21.60 -1.75 -7.52
CA ASN A 6 20.55 -2.76 -7.50
C ASN A 6 19.58 -2.46 -6.35
N PRO A 7 18.36 -1.94 -6.61
CA PRO A 7 17.38 -1.72 -5.55
C PRO A 7 17.13 -3.04 -4.84
N GLN A 8 17.38 -3.06 -3.53
CA GLN A 8 17.10 -4.24 -2.72
C GLN A 8 15.62 -4.63 -2.90
N PRO A 9 15.32 -5.92 -3.11
CA PRO A 9 13.94 -6.37 -3.31
C PRO A 9 13.11 -5.96 -2.10
N LEU A 10 12.00 -5.27 -2.37
CA LEU A 10 11.05 -4.84 -1.37
C LEU A 10 10.62 -6.08 -0.54
N PRO A 11 10.69 -6.00 0.81
CA PRO A 11 10.25 -7.09 1.67
C PRO A 11 8.82 -7.52 1.32
N GLN A 12 8.53 -8.82 1.27
CA GLN A 12 7.20 -9.36 0.90
C GLN A 12 6.04 -8.70 1.68
N ARG A 13 6.26 -8.33 2.95
CA ARG A 13 5.32 -7.56 3.77
C ARG A 13 4.81 -6.28 3.10
N TRP A 14 5.67 -5.55 2.39
CA TRP A 14 5.27 -4.33 1.69
C TRP A 14 4.40 -4.60 0.47
N ALA A 15 4.64 -5.72 -0.24
CA ALA A 15 3.77 -6.10 -1.35
C ALA A 15 2.34 -6.34 -0.86
N ILE A 16 2.17 -6.99 0.30
CA ILE A 16 0.86 -7.24 0.92
C ILE A 16 0.19 -5.92 1.34
N ILE A 17 0.93 -5.03 2.00
CA ILE A 17 0.41 -3.72 2.44
C ILE A 17 -0.08 -2.89 1.24
N LEU A 18 0.70 -2.84 0.17
CA LEU A 18 0.36 -2.07 -1.03
C LEU A 18 -0.83 -2.67 -1.79
N LEU A 19 -0.88 -4.01 -1.93
CA LEU A 19 -2.03 -4.69 -2.55
C LEU A 19 -3.32 -4.46 -1.77
N ALA A 20 -3.27 -4.57 -0.44
CA ALA A 20 -4.42 -4.32 0.42
C ALA A 20 -4.88 -2.86 0.35
N GLY A 21 -3.93 -1.90 0.30
CA GLY A 21 -4.22 -0.49 0.10
C GLY A 21 -4.91 -0.20 -1.23
N VAL A 22 -4.42 -0.79 -2.33
CA VAL A 22 -5.03 -0.65 -3.66
C VAL A 22 -6.43 -1.28 -3.69
N LEU A 23 -6.62 -2.44 -3.08
CA LEU A 23 -7.93 -3.11 -2.99
C LEU A 23 -8.94 -2.28 -2.19
N ALA A 24 -8.54 -1.78 -1.01
CA ALA A 24 -9.39 -0.94 -0.17
C ALA A 24 -9.71 0.40 -0.86
N GLY A 25 -8.71 1.00 -1.51
CA GLY A 25 -8.88 2.19 -2.33
C GLY A 25 -9.87 1.97 -3.46
N ALA A 26 -9.72 0.88 -4.23
CA ALA A 26 -10.61 0.54 -5.34
C ALA A 26 -12.06 0.27 -4.88
N LEU A 27 -12.24 -0.42 -3.76
CA LEU A 27 -13.56 -0.64 -3.15
C LEU A 27 -14.20 0.70 -2.77
N VAL A 28 -13.52 1.54 -2.01
CA VAL A 28 -14.07 2.81 -1.54
C VAL A 28 -14.25 3.81 -2.70
N GLN A 29 -13.38 3.77 -3.71
CA GLN A 29 -13.52 4.50 -4.96
C GLN A 29 -14.82 4.15 -5.69
N SER A 30 -15.20 2.86 -5.75
CA SER A 30 -16.46 2.40 -6.36
C SER A 30 -17.70 2.73 -5.53
N LEU A 31 -17.58 2.77 -4.20
CA LEU A 31 -18.72 2.98 -3.28
C LEU A 31 -18.98 4.44 -2.92
N ALA A 32 -17.93 5.23 -2.70
CA ALA A 32 -18.00 6.57 -2.12
C ALA A 32 -17.36 7.65 -3.01
N GLY A 33 -16.68 7.25 -4.09
CA GLY A 33 -16.06 8.16 -5.05
C GLY A 33 -14.55 8.43 -4.83
N PRO A 34 -13.95 9.34 -5.60
CA PRO A 34 -12.49 9.49 -5.70
C PRO A 34 -11.79 9.99 -4.46
N LEU A 35 -12.35 11.02 -3.82
CA LEU A 35 -11.80 11.61 -2.60
C LEU A 35 -11.72 10.60 -1.45
N PRO A 36 -12.81 9.88 -1.10
CA PRO A 36 -12.74 8.87 -0.05
C PRO A 36 -11.94 7.62 -0.46
N GLY A 37 -11.86 7.28 -1.75
CA GLY A 37 -11.02 6.17 -2.24
C GLY A 37 -9.53 6.35 -1.94
N LEU A 38 -9.00 7.56 -2.17
CA LEU A 38 -7.60 7.90 -1.83
C LEU A 38 -7.35 7.89 -0.32
N GLY A 39 -8.30 8.42 0.45
CA GLY A 39 -8.23 8.40 1.92
C GLY A 39 -8.23 6.97 2.48
N ALA A 40 -9.08 6.10 1.93
CA ALA A 40 -9.14 4.70 2.33
C ALA A 40 -7.86 3.93 1.99
N ALA A 41 -7.30 4.13 0.80
CA ALA A 41 -6.03 3.50 0.40
C ALA A 41 -4.87 3.91 1.32
N GLY A 42 -4.74 5.21 1.59
CA GLY A 42 -3.71 5.72 2.51
C GLY A 42 -3.91 5.20 3.94
N ALA A 43 -5.14 5.21 4.44
CA ALA A 43 -5.46 4.73 5.78
C ALA A 43 -5.20 3.23 5.94
N THR A 44 -5.50 2.39 4.93
CA THR A 44 -5.21 0.95 4.99
C THR A 44 -3.73 0.67 4.93
N VAL A 45 -2.97 1.37 4.08
CA VAL A 45 -1.51 1.23 4.03
C VAL A 45 -0.91 1.58 5.39
N LEU A 46 -1.33 2.70 5.99
CA LEU A 46 -0.79 3.18 7.26
C LEU A 46 -1.20 2.28 8.43
N ALA A 47 -2.45 1.80 8.47
CA ALA A 47 -2.93 0.87 9.48
C ALA A 47 -2.22 -0.49 9.41
N LEU A 48 -2.06 -1.05 8.20
CA LEU A 48 -1.35 -2.32 8.00
C LEU A 48 0.15 -2.19 8.27
N HIS A 49 0.74 -1.04 7.95
CA HIS A 49 2.11 -0.74 8.32
C HIS A 49 2.29 -0.69 9.84
N GLN A 50 1.38 -0.02 10.57
CA GLN A 50 1.40 0.05 12.04
C GLN A 50 1.17 -1.31 12.71
N LEU A 51 0.36 -2.20 12.12
CA LEU A 51 0.10 -3.54 12.66
C LEU A 51 1.25 -4.53 12.43
N MET A 52 2.08 -4.29 11.43
CA MET A 52 3.21 -5.15 11.06
C MET A 52 4.58 -4.59 11.46
N ALA A 53 4.61 -3.38 12.03
CA ALA A 53 5.78 -2.73 12.61
C ALA A 53 6.01 -3.21 14.05
#